data_AF-A0AAD8AUM9-F1
#
_entry.id   AF-A0AAD8AUM9-F1
#
_cell.length_a   1.000
_cell.length_b   1.000
_cell.length_c   1.000
_cell.angle_alpha   90.00
_cell.angle_beta   90.00
_cell.angle_gamma   90.00
#
_symmetry.space_group_name_H-M   'P 1'
#
loop_
_entity.id
_entity.type
_entity.pdbx_description
1 polymer ?
#
loop_
_entity_poly.entity_id
_entity_poly.type
_entity_poly.pdbx_seq_one_letter_code
_entity_poly.pdbx_strand_id
1 'polypeptide(L)'
;MTMFRLLQLQTSFMSKDPSEWDEDETYQCALRTVKGLAVVNDRAERGVALIQDYNKKLTKDEEKLQFMLHVVSEHRRLFPDCS
;
A
#
# COMPACT_ATOMS: atom_id res chain seq x y z
N MET A 1 17.35 -8.98 -5.22
CA MET A 1 17.04 -9.01 -6.68
C MET A 1 15.64 -9.59 -6.85
N THR A 2 14.58 -8.82 -6.62
CA THR A 2 13.30 -9.44 -6.20
C THR A 2 12.08 -9.03 -7.04
N MET A 3 11.73 -7.76 -7.22
CA MET A 3 10.42 -7.42 -7.83
C MET A 3 10.32 -7.64 -9.35
N PHE A 4 11.21 -7.07 -10.17
CA PHE A 4 11.13 -7.20 -11.64
C PHE A 4 11.23 -8.65 -12.12
N ARG A 5 12.03 -9.49 -11.45
CA ARG A 5 12.14 -10.92 -11.76
C ARG A 5 10.87 -11.69 -11.36
N LEU A 6 10.29 -11.39 -10.20
CA LEU A 6 9.03 -12.02 -9.75
C LEU A 6 7.87 -11.72 -10.70
N LEU A 7 7.83 -10.49 -11.22
CA LEU A 7 6.82 -10.03 -12.17
C LEU A 7 7.18 -10.31 -13.64
N GLN A 8 8.30 -10.99 -13.89
CA GLN A 8 8.83 -11.29 -15.23
C GLN A 8 8.92 -10.07 -16.15
N LEU A 9 9.25 -8.91 -15.57
CA LEU A 9 9.36 -7.66 -16.29
C LEU A 9 10.73 -7.52 -16.95
N GLN A 10 10.71 -7.07 -18.21
CA GLN A 10 11.92 -6.69 -18.91
C GLN A 10 12.49 -5.39 -18.31
N THR A 11 13.81 -5.34 -18.18
CA THR A 11 14.53 -4.23 -17.53
C THR A 11 15.47 -3.50 -18.49
N SER A 12 15.36 -3.78 -19.79
CA SER A 12 16.17 -3.19 -20.86
C SER A 12 16.06 -1.66 -20.90
N PHE A 13 14.88 -1.11 -20.60
CA PHE A 13 14.67 0.34 -20.53
C PHE A 13 15.51 1.02 -19.44
N MET A 14 15.90 0.31 -18.38
CA MET A 14 16.67 0.90 -17.27
C MET A 14 18.08 1.34 -17.68
N SER A 15 18.57 0.85 -18.82
CA SER A 15 19.85 1.24 -19.41
C SER A 15 19.74 2.46 -20.34
N LYS A 16 18.52 2.95 -20.61
CA LYS A 16 18.25 4.13 -21.45
C LYS A 16 18.02 5.37 -20.59
N ASP A 17 18.12 6.55 -21.19
CA ASP A 17 17.81 7.78 -20.49
C ASP A 17 16.31 7.82 -20.10
N PRO A 18 15.95 8.26 -18.88
CA PRO A 18 14.55 8.37 -18.45
C PRO A 18 13.65 9.19 -19.38
N SER A 19 14.23 10.14 -20.13
CA SER A 19 13.50 10.95 -21.11
C SER A 19 13.00 10.11 -22.29
N GLU A 20 13.63 8.97 -22.57
CA GLU A 20 13.28 8.05 -23.66
C GLU A 20 12.34 6.91 -23.21
N TRP A 21 12.02 6.83 -21.92
CA TRP A 21 11.25 5.71 -21.38
C TRP A 21 9.81 5.70 -21.87
N ASP A 22 9.20 6.86 -22.07
CA ASP A 22 7.79 6.95 -22.49
C ASP A 22 7.57 6.34 -23.89
N GLU A 23 8.59 6.36 -24.74
CA GLU A 23 8.58 5.74 -26.07
C GLU A 23 9.04 4.28 -26.06
N ASP A 24 9.57 3.77 -24.93
CA ASP A 24 10.07 2.41 -24.80
C ASP A 24 8.94 1.42 -24.49
N GLU A 25 8.74 0.45 -25.39
CA GLU A 25 7.69 -0.57 -25.25
C GLU A 25 7.85 -1.44 -23.99
N THR A 26 9.09 -1.72 -23.58
CA THR A 26 9.38 -2.54 -22.39
C THR A 26 9.07 -1.79 -21.11
N TYR A 27 9.34 -0.47 -21.08
CA TYR A 27 8.90 0.41 -20.01
C TYR A 27 7.37 0.49 -19.94
N GLN A 28 6.69 0.75 -21.06
CA GLN A 28 5.24 0.86 -21.06
C GLN A 28 4.56 -0.44 -20.61
N CYS A 29 5.09 -1.60 -21.03
CA CYS A 29 4.61 -2.91 -20.59
C CYS A 29 4.79 -3.10 -19.07
N ALA A 30 5.99 -2.80 -18.55
CA ALA A 30 6.26 -2.84 -17.12
C ALA A 30 5.38 -1.88 -16.32
N LEU A 31 5.17 -0.67 -16.83
CA LEU A 31 4.33 0.35 -16.20
C LEU A 31 2.87 -0.10 -16.12
N ARG A 32 2.32 -0.70 -17.19
CA ARG A 32 0.96 -1.26 -17.17
C ARG A 32 0.83 -2.38 -16.13
N THR A 33 1.80 -3.29 -16.08
CA THR A 33 1.81 -4.38 -15.09
C THR A 33 1.90 -3.86 -13.67
N VAL A 34 2.77 -2.87 -13.40
CA VAL A 34 2.91 -2.25 -12.07
C VAL A 34 1.70 -1.42 -11.68
N LYS A 35 1.07 -0.70 -12.61
CA LYS A 35 -0.19 0.02 -12.34
C LYS A 35 -1.39 -0.92 -12.12
N GLY A 36 -1.38 -2.09 -12.76
CA GLY A 36 -2.39 -3.13 -12.59
C GLY A 36 -2.23 -3.97 -11.32
N LEU A 37 -1.05 -3.92 -10.68
CA LEU A 37 -0.86 -4.45 -9.33
C LEU A 37 -1.68 -3.60 -8.37
N ALA A 38 -2.85 -4.11 -8.04
CA ALA A 38 -3.73 -3.49 -7.08
C ALA A 38 -2.99 -3.42 -5.72
N VAL A 39 -2.54 -2.23 -5.32
CA VAL A 39 -1.83 -1.97 -4.05
C VAL A 39 -2.81 -2.01 -2.86
N VAL A 40 -3.85 -2.83 -2.97
CA VAL A 40 -5.00 -2.82 -2.07
C VAL A 40 -4.65 -3.45 -0.73
N ASN A 41 -3.60 -4.27 -0.66
CA ASN A 41 -3.49 -5.23 0.43
C ASN A 41 -2.54 -4.87 1.57
N ASP A 42 -1.45 -4.12 1.38
CA ASP A 42 -0.57 -3.84 2.52
C ASP A 42 -1.21 -2.88 3.54
N ARG A 43 -1.84 -1.79 3.09
CA ARG A 43 -2.43 -0.82 4.04
C ARG A 43 -3.68 -1.35 4.74
N ALA A 44 -4.53 -2.11 4.02
CA ALA A 44 -5.73 -2.69 4.59
C ALA A 44 -5.40 -3.85 5.54
N GLU A 45 -4.54 -4.80 5.13
CA GLU A 45 -4.11 -5.91 5.98
C GLU A 45 -3.31 -5.40 7.18
N ARG A 46 -2.44 -4.41 7.00
CA ARG A 46 -1.71 -3.79 8.12
C ARG A 46 -2.65 -3.06 9.08
N GLY A 47 -3.72 -2.43 8.57
CA GLY A 47 -4.76 -1.83 9.41
C GLY A 47 -5.49 -2.88 10.26
N VAL A 48 -5.84 -4.02 9.66
CA VAL A 48 -6.49 -5.14 10.35
C VAL A 48 -5.55 -5.80 11.36
N ALA A 49 -4.29 -6.05 10.99
CA ALA A 49 -3.29 -6.60 11.89
C ALA A 49 -3.04 -5.67 13.09
N LEU A 50 -2.97 -4.36 12.86
CA LEU A 50 -2.76 -3.37 13.91
C LEU A 50 -3.91 -3.37 14.92
N ILE A 51 -5.17 -3.37 14.46
CA ILE A 51 -6.32 -3.39 15.38
C ILE A 51 -6.40 -4.71 16.15
N GLN A 52 -6.10 -5.84 15.49
CA GLN A 52 -6.04 -7.15 16.15
C GLN A 52 -4.96 -7.21 17.23
N ASP A 53 -3.77 -6.69 16.93
CA ASP A 53 -2.67 -6.63 17.90
C ASP A 53 -2.95 -5.67 19.04
N TYR A 54 -3.58 -4.53 18.76
CA TYR A 54 -3.99 -3.56 19.76
C TYR A 54 -5.02 -4.17 20.72
N ASN A 55 -6.02 -4.89 20.19
CA ASN A 55 -7.02 -5.60 21.00
C ASN A 55 -6.40 -6.67 21.90
N LYS A 56 -5.41 -7.42 21.38
CA LYS A 56 -4.71 -8.42 22.20
C LYS A 56 -3.92 -7.80 23.35
N LYS A 57 -3.36 -6.60 23.15
CA LYS A 57 -2.42 -5.96 24.09
C LYS A 57 -3.08 -5.01 25.09
N LEU A 58 -4.09 -4.24 24.67
CA LEU A 58 -4.63 -3.15 25.47
C LEU A 58 -5.92 -3.50 26.20
N THR A 59 -6.87 -4.16 25.53
CA THR A 59 -8.18 -4.47 26.12
C THR A 59 -8.91 -5.60 25.39
N LYS A 60 -9.44 -6.57 26.15
CA LYS A 60 -10.38 -7.59 25.65
C LYS A 60 -11.85 -7.12 25.72
N ASP A 61 -12.07 -5.91 26.21
CA ASP A 61 -13.37 -5.27 26.37
C ASP A 61 -13.78 -4.58 25.07
N GLU A 62 -14.84 -5.08 24.45
CA GLU A 62 -15.35 -4.60 23.16
C GLU A 62 -15.89 -3.16 23.24
N GLU A 63 -16.40 -2.71 24.38
CA GLU A 63 -16.90 -1.33 24.52
C GLU A 63 -15.76 -0.32 24.42
N LYS A 64 -14.62 -0.64 25.04
CA LYS A 64 -13.42 0.20 24.96
C LYS A 64 -12.83 0.24 23.55
N LEU A 65 -12.92 -0.87 22.83
CA LEU A 65 -12.54 -0.93 21.42
C LEU A 65 -13.44 -0.03 20.57
N GLN A 66 -14.76 -0.11 20.76
CA GLN A 66 -15.73 0.74 20.03
C GLN A 66 -15.48 2.22 20.30
N PHE A 67 -15.23 2.60 21.57
CA PHE A 67 -14.88 3.99 21.91
C PHE A 67 -13.61 4.45 21.19
N MET A 68 -12.55 3.64 21.19
CA MET A 68 -11.29 3.98 20.54
C MET A 68 -11.43 4.09 19.01
N LEU A 69 -12.18 3.19 18.37
CA LEU A 69 -12.50 3.28 16.94
C LEU A 69 -13.25 4.57 16.62
N HIS A 70 -14.19 4.99 17.47
CA HIS A 70 -14.91 6.24 17.31
C HIS A 70 -13.98 7.46 17.36
N VAL A 71 -13.06 7.50 18.34
CA VAL A 71 -12.05 8.57 18.47
C VAL A 71 -11.13 8.62 17.25
N VAL A 72 -10.64 7.46 16.77
CA VAL A 72 -9.78 7.38 15.58
C VAL A 72 -10.53 7.84 14.33
N SER A 73 -11.79 7.47 14.18
CA SER A 73 -12.64 7.91 13.06
C SER A 73 -12.80 9.44 13.06
N GLU A 74 -13.14 10.03 14.20
CA GLU A 74 -13.28 11.49 14.31
C GLU A 74 -11.95 12.21 14.07
N HIS A 75 -10.84 11.68 14.56
CA HIS A 75 -9.52 12.25 14.28
C HIS A 75 -9.21 12.25 12.77
N ARG A 76 -9.47 11.13 12.05
CA ARG A 76 -9.27 11.06 10.60
C ARG A 76 -10.19 12.03 9.84
N ARG A 77 -11.41 12.25 10.33
CA ARG A 77 -12.36 13.22 9.76
C ARG A 77 -11.85 14.66 9.91
N LEU A 78 -11.27 14.99 11.07
CA LEU A 78 -10.74 16.33 11.36
C LEU A 78 -9.39 16.59 10.66
N PHE A 79 -8.61 15.54 10.43
CA PHE A 79 -7.26 15.63 9.84
C PHE A 79 -7.09 14.66 8.66
N PRO A 80 -7.73 14.94 7.51
CA PRO A 80 -7.74 14.02 6.36
C PRO A 80 -6.37 13.85 5.69
N ASP A 81 -5.48 14.84 5.80
CA ASP A 81 -4.15 14.84 5.15
C ASP A 81 -3.01 14.38 6.08
N CYS A 82 -3.32 14.08 7.34
CA CYS A 82 -2.34 13.58 8.32
C CYS A 82 -2.27 12.04 8.24
N SER A 83 -1.56 11.51 7.25
CA SER A 83 -1.33 10.05 7.12
C SER A 83 0.03 9.71 6.54
#